data_AF-A0A838V3L7-F1
#
_entry.id   AF-A0A838V3L7-F1
#
_cell.length_a   1.000
_cell.length_b   1.000
_cell.length_c   1.000
_cell.angle_alpha   90.00
_cell.angle_beta   90.00
_cell.angle_gamma   90.00
#
_symmetry.space_group_name_H-M   'P 1'
#
loop_
_entity.id
_entity.type
_entity.pdbx_description
1 polymer ?
#
loop_
_entity_poly.entity_id
_entity_poly.type
_entity_poly.pdbx_seq_one_letter_code
_entity_poly.pdbx_strand_id
1 'polypeptide(L)'
;PPIDIKEAQPSYVYPSLAGVCQGQNTFCKTLLAESAFGQGKLFLTPLTMNMVTSAVAADGVLYAPRLGLKLVPHGTNAASVPNNAPVMVGGGPLFSAQTAQGVREAMRDDVVFGTVGASGGQWQRVINSSAIIGGKTGTAQVSDAHPNPNSWFISLAQDDFGGGGKAQLVSTIIKENATGGAYESLIAPDIYEFALPLLGH
;
A
#
# COMPACT_ATOMS: atom_id res chain seq x y z
N PRO A 1 -34.59 3.32 -21.70
CA PRO A 1 -33.50 2.49 -22.27
C PRO A 1 -32.70 1.81 -21.14
N PRO A 2 -32.34 0.52 -21.24
CA PRO A 2 -31.44 -0.09 -20.29
C PRO A 2 -30.09 0.63 -20.39
N ILE A 3 -29.57 1.09 -19.26
CA ILE A 3 -28.21 1.63 -19.19
C ILE A 3 -27.29 0.42 -19.34
N ASP A 4 -26.71 0.28 -20.53
CA ASP A 4 -25.63 -0.66 -20.81
C ASP A 4 -24.37 -0.13 -20.10
N ILE A 5 -24.20 -0.52 -18.84
CA ILE A 5 -22.95 -0.29 -18.11
C ILE A 5 -21.95 -1.27 -18.71
N LYS A 6 -21.29 -0.83 -19.79
CA LYS A 6 -20.10 -1.53 -20.28
C LYS A 6 -19.19 -1.75 -19.09
N GLU A 7 -18.87 -3.02 -18.84
CA GLU A 7 -17.94 -3.46 -17.81
C GLU A 7 -16.73 -2.52 -17.84
N ALA A 8 -16.64 -1.65 -16.84
CA ALA A 8 -15.56 -0.69 -16.73
C ALA A 8 -14.30 -1.53 -16.62
N GLN A 9 -13.57 -1.63 -17.74
CA GLN A 9 -12.26 -2.25 -17.76
C GLN A 9 -11.50 -1.58 -16.62
N PRO A 10 -10.99 -2.33 -15.62
CA PRO A 10 -10.30 -1.74 -14.50
C PRO A 10 -9.26 -0.82 -15.10
N SER A 11 -9.24 0.44 -14.66
CA SER A 11 -8.21 1.37 -15.08
C SER A 11 -6.88 0.77 -14.63
N TYR A 12 -6.23 0.05 -15.54
CA TYR A 12 -4.87 -0.39 -15.37
C TYR A 12 -4.05 0.89 -15.45
N VAL A 13 -3.97 1.60 -14.31
CA VAL A 13 -2.90 2.56 -14.06
C VAL A 13 -1.65 1.69 -13.89
N TYR A 14 -1.15 1.19 -15.02
CA TYR A 14 0.17 0.62 -15.08
C TYR A 14 1.14 1.70 -14.59
N PRO A 15 2.21 1.32 -13.89
CA PRO A 15 3.32 2.25 -13.69
C PRO A 15 3.70 2.81 -15.05
N SER A 16 3.55 4.13 -15.25
CA SER A 16 3.91 4.71 -16.53
C SER A 16 5.43 4.81 -16.57
N LEU A 17 6.02 4.07 -17.52
CA LEU A 17 7.43 4.23 -17.85
C LEU A 17 7.57 5.50 -18.68
N ALA A 18 8.02 6.60 -18.07
CA ALA A 18 8.63 7.64 -18.89
C ALA A 18 9.99 7.10 -19.36
N GLY A 19 10.33 7.14 -20.64
CA GLY A 19 11.67 6.75 -21.10
C GLY A 19 11.93 5.24 -21.13
N VAL A 20 11.31 4.60 -22.11
CA VAL A 20 11.62 3.25 -22.56
C VAL A 20 12.92 3.29 -23.38
N CYS A 21 13.91 2.48 -23.04
CA CYS A 21 15.18 2.44 -23.78
C CYS A 21 14.95 1.84 -25.18
N GLN A 22 15.18 2.64 -26.23
CA GLN A 22 15.11 2.24 -27.65
C GLN A 22 13.82 1.51 -28.09
N GLY A 23 12.65 1.93 -27.60
CA GLY A 23 11.36 1.44 -28.12
C GLY A 23 11.04 -0.03 -27.78
N GLN A 24 11.75 -0.65 -26.84
CA GLN A 24 11.50 -2.00 -26.32
C GLN A 24 10.94 -1.90 -24.90
N ASN A 25 9.89 -2.65 -24.52
CA ASN A 25 9.29 -2.68 -23.17
C ASN A 25 10.23 -3.24 -22.07
N THR A 26 11.51 -2.87 -22.06
CA THR A 26 12.55 -3.34 -21.17
C THR A 26 13.32 -2.17 -20.55
N PHE A 27 13.65 -2.31 -19.27
CA PHE A 27 14.50 -1.37 -18.57
C PHE A 27 15.95 -1.46 -19.08
N CYS A 28 16.57 -0.33 -19.43
CA CYS A 28 18.03 -0.29 -19.52
C CYS A 28 18.66 -0.49 -18.15
N LYS A 29 19.89 -0.99 -18.10
CA LYS A 29 20.57 -1.41 -16.85
C LYS A 29 20.51 -0.35 -15.74
N THR A 30 20.74 0.92 -16.09
CA THR A 30 20.65 2.04 -15.13
C THR A 30 19.23 2.25 -14.62
N LEU A 31 18.24 2.30 -15.52
CA LEU A 31 16.84 2.47 -15.13
C LEU A 31 16.31 1.28 -14.34
N LEU A 32 16.79 0.06 -14.64
CA LEU A 32 16.48 -1.14 -13.85
C LEU A 32 17.02 -1.00 -12.42
N ALA A 33 18.27 -0.58 -12.29
CA ALA A 33 18.90 -0.35 -10.99
C ALA A 33 18.17 0.76 -10.21
N GLU A 34 17.87 1.90 -10.83
CA GLU A 34 17.13 3.01 -10.24
C GLU A 34 15.73 2.58 -9.77
N SER A 35 14.99 1.89 -10.64
CA SER A 35 13.63 1.45 -10.34
C SER A 35 13.59 0.44 -9.18
N ALA A 36 14.64 -0.36 -8.99
CA ALA A 36 14.70 -1.36 -7.93
C ALA A 36 14.66 -0.77 -6.50
N PHE A 37 15.05 0.49 -6.33
CA PHE A 37 14.96 1.20 -5.05
C PHE A 37 14.01 2.41 -5.10
N GLY A 38 13.13 2.46 -6.12
CA GLY A 38 12.08 3.47 -6.21
C GLY A 38 12.52 4.83 -6.77
N GLN A 39 13.63 4.88 -7.53
CA GLN A 39 14.06 6.06 -8.27
C GLN A 39 13.93 5.85 -9.79
N GLY A 40 14.20 6.91 -10.55
CA GLY A 40 14.15 6.91 -12.00
C GLY A 40 12.77 7.29 -12.51
N LYS A 41 12.27 6.54 -13.49
CA LYS A 41 11.07 6.93 -14.26
C LYS A 41 9.86 6.05 -14.01
N LEU A 42 9.76 5.53 -12.79
CA LEU A 42 8.65 4.72 -12.31
C LEU A 42 7.66 5.61 -11.54
N PHE A 43 6.54 5.95 -12.18
CA PHE A 43 5.49 6.74 -11.53
C PHE A 43 4.40 5.83 -10.97
N LEU A 44 4.14 5.95 -9.66
CA LEU A 44 3.15 5.17 -8.94
C LEU A 44 2.19 6.09 -8.19
N THR A 45 0.92 5.73 -8.17
CA THR A 45 -0.08 6.45 -7.36
C THR A 45 -0.06 5.95 -5.91
N PRO A 46 -0.56 6.74 -4.94
CA PRO A 46 -0.74 6.28 -3.56
C PRO A 46 -1.59 5.00 -3.50
N LEU A 47 -2.64 4.91 -4.33
CA LEU A 47 -3.50 3.73 -4.41
C LEU A 47 -2.75 2.51 -4.92
N THR A 48 -1.88 2.67 -5.92
CA THR A 48 -1.04 1.59 -6.44
C THR A 48 -0.10 1.05 -5.36
N MET A 49 0.55 1.93 -4.59
CA MET A 49 1.39 1.50 -3.46
C MET A 49 0.58 0.83 -2.36
N ASN A 50 -0.62 1.34 -2.07
CA ASN A 50 -1.51 0.72 -1.10
C ASN A 50 -1.94 -0.69 -1.54
N MET A 51 -2.15 -0.92 -2.85
CA MET A 51 -2.41 -2.24 -3.41
C MET A 51 -1.21 -3.20 -3.23
N VAL A 52 0.03 -2.72 -3.42
CA VAL A 52 1.23 -3.52 -3.16
C VAL A 52 1.27 -3.96 -1.70
N THR A 53 1.07 -3.03 -0.76
CA THR A 53 1.03 -3.35 0.67
C THR A 53 -0.16 -4.26 1.02
N SER A 54 -1.31 -4.10 0.36
CA SER A 54 -2.48 -4.97 0.53
C SER A 54 -2.18 -6.42 0.13
N ALA A 55 -1.46 -6.63 -0.97
CA ALA A 55 -1.06 -7.97 -1.39
C ALA A 55 -0.15 -8.63 -0.35
N VAL A 56 0.78 -7.86 0.24
CA VAL A 56 1.64 -8.35 1.33
C VAL A 56 0.82 -8.69 2.59
N ALA A 57 -0.15 -7.84 2.95
CA ALA A 57 -1.06 -8.09 4.07
C ALA A 57 -1.92 -9.35 3.85
N ALA A 58 -2.36 -9.60 2.61
CA ALA A 58 -3.25 -10.70 2.26
C ALA A 58 -2.54 -11.97 1.76
N ASP A 59 -1.35 -12.27 2.28
CA ASP A 59 -0.55 -13.46 1.94
C ASP A 59 -0.26 -13.64 0.44
N GLY A 60 0.04 -12.54 -0.24
CA GLY A 60 0.36 -12.51 -1.65
C GLY A 60 -0.85 -12.43 -2.58
N VAL A 61 -2.08 -12.45 -2.05
CA VAL A 61 -3.29 -12.31 -2.86
C VAL A 61 -3.59 -10.83 -3.07
N LEU A 62 -3.56 -10.37 -4.32
CA LEU A 62 -4.02 -9.03 -4.67
C LEU A 62 -5.51 -9.06 -4.99
N TYR A 63 -6.30 -8.30 -4.25
CA TYR A 63 -7.71 -8.05 -4.56
C TYR A 63 -7.88 -6.73 -5.33
N ALA A 64 -8.85 -6.69 -6.24
CA ALA A 64 -9.21 -5.47 -6.94
C ALA A 64 -9.76 -4.44 -5.93
N PRO A 65 -9.23 -3.20 -5.90
CA PRO A 65 -9.73 -2.16 -5.00
C PRO A 65 -11.16 -1.79 -5.38
N ARG A 66 -12.01 -1.53 -4.38
CA ARG A 66 -13.42 -1.18 -4.57
C ARG A 66 -13.87 -0.15 -3.55
N LEU A 67 -14.70 0.79 -4.00
CA LEU A 67 -15.36 1.77 -3.14
C LEU A 67 -16.83 1.40 -2.86
N GLY A 68 -17.50 0.75 -3.82
CA GLY A 68 -18.89 0.31 -3.69
C GLY A 68 -19.00 -1.10 -3.10
N LEU A 69 -19.83 -1.25 -2.07
CA LEU A 69 -20.08 -2.55 -1.43
C LEU A 69 -21.14 -3.39 -2.16
N LYS A 70 -22.22 -2.76 -2.61
CA LYS A 70 -23.31 -3.36 -3.38
C LYS A 70 -24.16 -2.28 -4.06
N LEU A 71 -24.89 -2.67 -5.10
CA LEU A 71 -25.93 -1.84 -5.73
C LEU A 71 -27.30 -2.34 -5.27
N VAL A 72 -28.10 -1.45 -4.68
CA VAL A 72 -29.45 -1.80 -4.18
C VAL A 72 -30.49 -1.24 -5.15
N PRO A 73 -31.28 -2.10 -5.83
CA PRO A 73 -32.37 -1.62 -6.68
C PRO A 73 -33.41 -0.85 -5.88
N HIS A 74 -33.98 0.19 -6.47
CA HIS A 74 -35.05 0.97 -5.84
C HIS A 74 -36.23 0.06 -5.44
N GLY A 75 -36.75 0.25 -4.23
CA GLY A 75 -37.85 -0.56 -3.69
C GLY A 75 -37.44 -1.95 -3.15
N THR A 76 -36.16 -2.29 -3.17
CA THR A 76 -35.63 -3.53 -2.57
C THR A 76 -35.07 -3.27 -1.18
N ASN A 77 -35.27 -4.20 -0.24
CA ASN A 77 -34.62 -4.12 1.06
C ASN A 77 -33.09 -4.27 0.90
N ALA A 78 -32.31 -3.27 1.34
CA ALA A 78 -30.86 -3.32 1.25
C ALA A 78 -30.26 -4.55 1.97
N ALA A 79 -30.88 -5.03 3.06
CA ALA A 79 -30.42 -6.19 3.80
C ALA A 79 -30.52 -7.51 3.01
N SER A 80 -31.42 -7.61 2.02
CA SER A 80 -31.56 -8.81 1.19
C SER A 80 -30.62 -8.85 -0.01
N VAL A 81 -29.94 -7.73 -0.32
CA VAL A 81 -28.95 -7.67 -1.40
C VAL A 81 -27.58 -8.04 -0.83
N PRO A 82 -26.93 -9.12 -1.33
CA PRO A 82 -25.61 -9.52 -0.86
C PRO A 82 -24.57 -8.46 -1.20
N ASN A 83 -23.50 -8.42 -0.41
CA ASN A 83 -22.33 -7.62 -0.74
C ASN A 83 -21.62 -8.25 -1.95
N ASN A 84 -20.99 -7.42 -2.77
CA ASN A 84 -20.14 -7.92 -3.84
C ASN A 84 -19.02 -8.77 -3.25
N ALA A 85 -18.64 -9.87 -3.91
CA ALA A 85 -17.48 -10.66 -3.52
C ALA A 85 -16.18 -9.90 -3.86
N PRO A 86 -15.12 -10.02 -3.05
CA PRO A 86 -13.79 -9.59 -3.45
C PRO A 86 -13.36 -10.30 -4.73
N VAL A 87 -12.74 -9.58 -5.66
CA VAL A 87 -12.25 -10.14 -6.93
C VAL A 87 -10.72 -10.25 -6.85
N MET A 88 -10.18 -11.45 -6.99
CA MET A 88 -8.74 -11.67 -7.06
C MET A 88 -8.20 -11.22 -8.41
N VAL A 89 -7.09 -10.48 -8.39
CA VAL A 89 -6.34 -10.09 -9.59
C VAL A 89 -5.34 -11.20 -9.92
N GLY A 90 -5.26 -11.61 -11.18
CA GLY A 90 -4.26 -12.57 -11.65
C GLY A 90 -4.60 -14.05 -11.45
N GLY A 91 -5.79 -14.38 -10.94
CA GLY A 91 -6.28 -15.77 -10.84
C GLY A 91 -5.68 -16.62 -9.70
N GLY A 92 -4.81 -16.04 -8.87
CA GLY A 92 -4.20 -16.69 -7.71
C GLY A 92 -3.26 -15.73 -6.96
N PRO A 93 -2.56 -16.21 -5.92
CA PRO A 93 -1.55 -15.43 -5.22
C PRO A 93 -0.42 -15.00 -6.16
N LEU A 94 -0.03 -13.72 -6.09
CA LEU A 94 1.10 -13.17 -6.86
C LEU A 94 2.45 -13.66 -6.33
N PHE A 95 2.50 -13.99 -5.04
CA PHE A 95 3.65 -14.59 -4.35
C PHE A 95 3.16 -15.48 -3.21
N SER A 96 4.05 -16.29 -2.65
CA SER A 96 3.69 -17.26 -1.61
C SER A 96 3.34 -16.58 -0.28
N ALA A 97 2.51 -17.24 0.53
CA ALA A 97 2.22 -16.79 1.90
C ALA A 97 3.50 -16.70 2.75
N GLN A 98 4.45 -17.63 2.57
CA GLN A 98 5.76 -17.60 3.23
C GLN A 98 6.54 -16.31 2.87
N THR A 99 6.54 -15.94 1.59
CA THR A 99 7.18 -14.70 1.13
C THR A 99 6.49 -13.49 1.72
N ALA A 100 5.15 -13.47 1.72
CA ALA A 100 4.36 -12.39 2.30
C ALA A 100 4.67 -12.22 3.79
N GLN A 101 4.67 -13.30 4.56
CA GLN A 101 5.02 -13.30 5.98
C GLN A 101 6.43 -12.73 6.22
N GLY A 102 7.43 -13.22 5.48
CA GLY A 102 8.80 -12.70 5.62
C GLY A 102 8.91 -11.20 5.30
N VAL A 103 8.12 -10.69 4.36
CA VAL A 103 8.05 -9.25 4.08
C VAL A 103 7.36 -8.50 5.22
N ARG A 104 6.29 -9.03 5.82
CA ARG A 104 5.63 -8.42 6.98
C ARG A 104 6.57 -8.34 8.18
N GLU A 105 7.29 -9.42 8.48
CA GLU A 105 8.32 -9.45 9.53
C GLU A 105 9.42 -8.40 9.26
N ALA A 106 9.94 -8.35 8.03
CA ALA A 106 10.92 -7.32 7.66
C ALA A 106 10.37 -5.88 7.76
N MET A 107 9.10 -5.66 7.45
CA MET A 107 8.43 -4.37 7.63
C MET A 107 8.27 -4.01 9.11
N ARG A 108 8.07 -5.00 10.00
CA ARG A 108 8.10 -4.76 11.45
C ARG A 108 9.51 -4.41 11.91
N ASP A 109 10.51 -5.13 11.44
CA ASP A 109 11.92 -4.86 11.78
C ASP A 109 12.37 -3.48 11.29
N ASP A 110 11.95 -3.02 10.10
CA ASP A 110 12.28 -1.66 9.64
C ASP A 110 11.63 -0.57 10.51
N VAL A 111 10.44 -0.83 11.09
CA VAL A 111 9.82 0.08 12.05
C VAL A 111 10.58 0.09 13.38
N VAL A 112 11.00 -1.07 13.88
CA VAL A 112 11.64 -1.20 15.21
C VAL A 112 13.12 -0.80 15.18
N PHE A 113 13.85 -1.25 14.16
CA PHE A 113 15.32 -1.15 14.07
C PHE A 113 15.78 -0.27 12.89
N GLY A 114 14.91 -0.01 11.92
CA GLY A 114 15.21 0.81 10.75
C GLY A 114 15.02 2.30 10.99
N THR A 115 14.54 3.02 9.97
CA THR A 115 14.49 4.50 9.98
C THR A 115 13.64 5.06 11.12
N VAL A 116 12.48 4.43 11.40
CA VAL A 116 11.57 4.85 12.48
C VAL A 116 12.24 4.62 13.84
N GLY A 117 12.76 3.42 14.07
CA GLY A 117 13.51 3.02 15.28
C GLY A 117 14.66 3.97 15.60
N ALA A 118 15.50 4.23 14.62
CA ALA A 118 16.68 5.09 14.75
C ALA A 118 16.34 6.56 15.04
N SER A 119 15.11 7.02 14.70
CA SER A 119 14.70 8.41 14.91
C SER A 119 14.42 8.74 16.39
N GLY A 120 14.11 7.75 17.24
CA GLY A 120 13.90 7.93 18.67
C GLY A 120 12.73 8.87 19.03
N GLY A 121 12.71 9.37 20.27
CA GLY A 121 11.75 10.39 20.72
C GLY A 121 10.28 10.06 20.42
N GLN A 122 9.58 10.98 19.75
CA GLN A 122 8.17 10.83 19.36
C GLN A 122 7.88 9.62 18.44
N TRP A 123 8.87 9.10 17.71
CA TRP A 123 8.70 7.91 16.85
C TRP A 123 8.53 6.62 17.64
N GLN A 124 8.89 6.61 18.94
CA GLN A 124 8.58 5.50 19.83
C GLN A 124 7.08 5.20 19.91
N ARG A 125 6.21 6.19 19.63
CA ARG A 125 4.77 5.94 19.54
C ARG A 125 4.41 4.99 18.40
N VAL A 126 5.13 5.00 17.28
CA VAL A 126 4.86 4.11 16.15
C VAL A 126 5.22 2.66 16.52
N ILE A 127 6.36 2.48 17.20
CA ILE A 127 6.88 1.19 17.64
C ILE A 127 5.97 0.57 18.71
N ASN A 128 5.56 1.40 19.68
CA ASN A 128 4.76 1.02 20.84
C ASN A 128 3.24 1.14 20.61
N SER A 129 2.82 1.41 19.37
CA SER A 129 1.42 1.51 19.00
C SER A 129 0.67 0.22 19.34
N SER A 130 -0.52 0.37 19.91
CA SER A 130 -1.43 -0.75 20.20
C SER A 130 -1.87 -1.50 18.93
N ALA A 131 -1.82 -0.82 17.79
CA ALA A 131 -2.14 -1.39 16.48
C ALA A 131 -1.07 -2.36 15.96
N ILE A 132 0.11 -2.47 16.58
CA ILE A 132 1.24 -3.31 16.13
C ILE A 132 1.54 -3.09 14.64
N ILE A 133 2.33 -2.04 14.36
CA ILE A 133 2.55 -1.55 13.00
C ILE A 133 3.83 -2.15 12.41
N GLY A 134 3.75 -2.56 11.14
CA GLY A 134 4.89 -2.79 10.26
C GLY A 134 4.82 -1.84 9.08
N GLY A 135 5.96 -1.37 8.58
CA GLY A 135 6.00 -0.37 7.52
C GLY A 135 7.36 -0.20 6.87
N LYS A 136 7.39 0.64 5.84
CA LYS A 136 8.63 1.05 5.17
C LYS A 136 8.56 2.54 4.84
N THR A 137 9.58 3.28 5.26
CA THR A 137 9.82 4.66 4.82
C THR A 137 10.40 4.69 3.41
N GLY A 138 10.01 5.69 2.62
CA GLY A 138 10.54 5.96 1.29
C GLY A 138 10.78 7.45 1.07
N THR A 139 11.80 7.78 0.29
CA THR A 139 12.10 9.16 -0.11
C THR A 139 12.39 9.16 -1.61
N ALA A 140 11.54 9.84 -2.38
CA ALA A 140 11.65 9.94 -3.83
C ALA A 140 12.05 11.37 -4.23
N GLN A 141 13.08 11.52 -5.05
CA GLN A 141 13.47 12.84 -5.56
C GLN A 141 12.51 13.25 -6.68
N VAL A 142 12.09 14.53 -6.69
CA VAL A 142 11.09 15.01 -7.66
C VAL A 142 11.78 15.44 -8.96
N SER A 143 12.81 16.28 -8.89
CA SER A 143 13.71 16.63 -10.00
C SER A 143 14.89 17.46 -9.49
N ASP A 144 15.93 17.64 -10.30
CA ASP A 144 17.04 18.54 -9.98
C ASP A 144 16.58 20.00 -9.74
N ALA A 145 15.47 20.41 -10.36
CA ALA A 145 14.87 21.74 -10.21
C ALA A 145 14.01 21.89 -8.94
N HIS A 146 13.64 20.79 -8.30
CA HIS A 146 12.81 20.76 -7.09
C HIS A 146 13.56 20.00 -5.99
N PRO A 147 14.31 20.72 -5.13
CA PRO A 147 15.23 20.10 -4.18
C PRO A 147 14.52 19.33 -3.06
N ASN A 148 13.22 19.59 -2.85
CA ASN A 148 12.47 18.90 -1.81
C ASN A 148 11.92 17.57 -2.34
N PRO A 149 12.26 16.44 -1.71
CA PRO A 149 11.75 15.14 -2.12
C PRO A 149 10.27 14.97 -1.71
N ASN A 150 9.64 13.92 -2.24
CA ASN A 150 8.41 13.38 -1.68
C ASN A 150 8.77 12.31 -0.65
N SER A 151 8.17 12.39 0.53
CA SER A 151 8.35 11.38 1.58
C SER A 151 7.12 10.49 1.68
N TRP A 152 7.37 9.20 1.90
CA TRP A 152 6.37 8.14 1.87
C TRP A 152 6.49 7.27 3.12
N PHE A 153 5.35 6.81 3.61
CA PHE A 153 5.29 5.70 4.54
C PHE A 153 4.15 4.76 4.13
N ILE A 154 4.52 3.56 3.72
CA ILE A 154 3.57 2.46 3.54
C ILE A 154 3.57 1.60 4.79
N SER A 155 2.40 1.16 5.22
CA SER A 155 2.30 0.35 6.43
C SER A 155 1.10 -0.58 6.44
N LEU A 156 1.13 -1.53 7.36
CA LEU A 156 0.08 -2.49 7.64
C LEU A 156 -0.05 -2.70 9.15
N ALA A 157 -1.27 -2.98 9.59
CA ALA A 157 -1.66 -3.24 10.98
C ALA A 157 -3.11 -3.78 11.01
N GLN A 158 -3.60 -4.44 12.04
CA GLN A 158 -2.88 -5.09 13.11
C GLN A 158 -2.37 -6.44 12.63
N ASP A 159 -1.09 -6.71 12.85
CA ASP A 159 -0.45 -7.98 12.51
C ASP A 159 0.30 -8.50 13.75
N ASP A 160 0.39 -9.83 13.87
CA ASP A 160 1.11 -10.50 14.95
C ASP A 160 2.56 -10.84 14.59
N PHE A 161 2.97 -10.61 13.33
CA PHE A 161 4.33 -10.76 12.82
C PHE A 161 4.99 -12.08 13.21
N GLY A 162 4.24 -13.19 13.08
CA GLY A 162 4.72 -14.55 13.34
C GLY A 162 3.75 -15.46 14.08
N GLY A 163 2.57 -14.94 14.47
CA GLY A 163 1.50 -15.72 15.12
C GLY A 163 0.52 -16.38 14.14
N GLY A 164 0.71 -16.16 12.83
CA GLY A 164 -0.12 -16.75 11.77
C GLY A 164 -1.33 -15.90 11.38
N GLY A 165 -1.51 -14.73 12.01
CA GLY A 165 -2.45 -13.71 11.60
C GLY A 165 -2.05 -13.00 10.31
N LYS A 166 -3.01 -12.26 9.75
CA LYS A 166 -2.80 -11.34 8.63
C LYS A 166 -3.10 -9.92 9.10
N ALA A 167 -2.34 -8.95 8.61
CA ALA A 167 -2.71 -7.55 8.75
C ALA A 167 -4.15 -7.28 8.30
N GLN A 168 -4.88 -6.54 9.14
CA GLN A 168 -6.30 -6.23 8.89
C GLN A 168 -6.51 -4.99 8.02
N LEU A 169 -5.59 -4.04 8.09
CA LEU A 169 -5.60 -2.73 7.46
C LEU A 169 -4.23 -2.43 6.85
N VAL A 170 -4.27 -1.57 5.84
CA VAL A 170 -3.08 -1.00 5.22
C VAL A 170 -3.25 0.50 5.05
N SER A 171 -2.16 1.24 5.03
CA SER A 171 -2.17 2.67 4.73
C SER A 171 -0.95 3.09 3.92
N THR A 172 -1.15 4.14 3.13
CA THR A 172 -0.10 4.84 2.40
C THR A 172 -0.22 6.32 2.74
N ILE A 173 0.83 6.87 3.36
CA ILE A 173 0.92 8.26 3.77
C ILE A 173 2.01 8.92 2.95
N ILE A 174 1.71 10.08 2.37
CA ILE A 174 2.62 10.82 1.50
C ILE A 174 2.65 12.27 1.95
N LYS A 175 3.85 12.81 1.97
CA LYS A 175 4.10 14.23 2.15
C LYS A 175 4.87 14.73 0.93
N GLU A 176 4.19 15.56 0.14
CA GLU A 176 4.79 16.13 -1.07
C GLU A 176 5.72 17.28 -0.73
N ASN A 177 6.79 17.43 -1.51
CA ASN A 177 7.76 18.54 -1.42
C ASN A 177 8.29 18.77 0.01
N ALA A 178 8.54 17.69 0.73
CA ALA A 178 9.03 17.74 2.10
C ALA A 178 10.09 16.67 2.37
N THR A 179 11.20 17.11 2.96
CA THR A 179 12.19 16.21 3.56
C THR A 179 11.55 15.41 4.69
N GLY A 180 11.79 14.10 4.76
CA GLY A 180 11.18 13.26 5.78
C GLY A 180 11.92 11.96 6.07
N GLY A 181 12.78 11.98 7.09
CA GLY A 181 13.32 10.77 7.73
C GLY A 181 12.33 10.24 8.77
N ALA A 182 11.24 9.63 8.30
CA ALA A 182 10.16 8.99 9.08
C ALA A 182 9.00 9.87 9.61
N TYR A 183 8.92 11.18 9.38
CA TYR A 183 7.82 12.00 9.93
C TYR A 183 6.41 11.51 9.56
N GLU A 184 6.27 10.96 8.36
CA GLU A 184 5.02 10.44 7.80
C GLU A 184 4.52 9.24 8.62
N SER A 185 5.42 8.49 9.25
CA SER A 185 5.06 7.34 10.07
C SER A 185 4.34 7.73 11.36
N LEU A 186 4.47 8.99 11.83
CA LEU A 186 3.81 9.45 13.05
C LEU A 186 2.28 9.53 12.90
N ILE A 187 1.77 9.60 11.67
CA ILE A 187 0.34 9.65 11.37
C ILE A 187 -0.27 8.24 11.42
N ALA A 188 0.52 7.19 11.16
CA ALA A 188 0.00 5.83 11.06
C ALA A 188 -0.67 5.31 12.34
N PRO A 189 -0.13 5.53 13.56
CA PRO A 189 -0.82 5.16 14.79
C PRO A 189 -2.22 5.78 14.90
N ASP A 190 -2.39 7.06 14.58
CA ASP A 190 -3.70 7.72 14.66
C ASP A 190 -4.73 7.08 13.72
N ILE A 191 -4.31 6.73 12.50
CA ILE A 191 -5.18 6.06 11.53
C ILE A 191 -5.60 4.68 12.06
N TYR A 192 -4.65 3.87 12.51
CA TYR A 192 -4.96 2.49 12.90
C TYR A 192 -5.68 2.39 14.23
N GLU A 193 -5.28 3.17 15.23
CA GLU A 193 -5.94 3.18 16.55
C GLU A 193 -7.39 3.67 16.44
N PHE A 194 -7.69 4.55 15.48
CA PHE A 194 -9.06 4.93 15.16
C PHE A 194 -9.82 3.85 14.37
N ALA A 195 -9.20 3.25 13.35
CA ALA A 195 -9.88 2.38 12.40
C ALA A 195 -10.08 0.94 12.90
N LEU A 196 -9.12 0.36 13.63
CA LEU A 196 -9.18 -1.04 14.08
C LEU A 196 -10.43 -1.34 14.93
N PRO A 197 -10.85 -0.49 15.90
CA PRO A 197 -12.08 -0.72 16.64
C PRO A 197 -13.34 -0.80 15.77
N LEU A 198 -13.35 -0.13 14.60
CA LEU A 198 -14.49 -0.15 13.67
C LEU A 198 -14.64 -1.48 12.93
N LEU A 199 -13.62 -2.34 12.93
CA LEU A 199 -13.69 -3.68 12.32
C LEU A 199 -14.34 -4.72 13.23
N GLY A 200 -14.43 -4.45 14.53
CA GLY A 200 -14.93 -5.38 15.56
C GLY A 200 -16.39 -5.14 15.98
N HIS A 201 -17.16 -4.34 15.24
CA HIS A 201 -18.56 -4.02 15.50
C HIS A 201 -19.49 -4.47 14.38
#